data_AF-A0AAN9PMW2-F1
#
_entry.id   AF-A0AAN9PMW2-F1
#
_cell.length_a   1.000
_cell.length_b   1.000
_cell.length_c   1.000
_cell.angle_alpha   90.00
_cell.angle_beta   90.00
_cell.angle_gamma   90.00
#
_symmetry.space_group_name_H-M   'P 1'
#
loop_
_entity.id
_entity.type
_entity.pdbx_description
1 polymer ?
#
loop_
_entity_poly.entity_id
_entity_poly.type
_entity_poly.pdbx_seq_one_letter_code
_entity_poly.pdbx_strand_id
1 'polypeptide(L)'
;MDINQMVSSCTWKYPQKIYLQVVFPIGRKSAPRLKLVSSSELKALVSIDDVKLPSWLDGMCMAEYLPNLEEYLGKQVRDAVSLIDVRRHFIEALACQLGRPVEADPVFCRKATFLSTSGVFTFLVK
;
A
#
# COMPACT_ATOMS: atom_id res chain seq x y z
N MET A 1 6.31 -13.22 4.01
CA MET A 1 6.35 -11.79 4.38
C MET A 1 5.27 -11.55 5.43
N ASP A 2 5.61 -10.95 6.58
CA ASP A 2 4.61 -10.60 7.59
C ASP A 2 4.29 -9.11 7.56
N ILE A 3 3.18 -8.76 6.90
CA ILE A 3 2.75 -7.37 6.69
C ILE A 3 2.39 -6.71 8.04
N ASN A 4 1.97 -7.50 9.04
CA ASN A 4 1.50 -7.01 10.34
C ASN A 4 2.59 -6.35 11.19
N GLN A 5 3.85 -6.61 10.86
CA GLN A 5 5.00 -6.06 11.57
C GLN A 5 5.70 -4.95 10.79
N MET A 6 5.23 -4.61 9.58
CA MET A 6 5.95 -3.70 8.69
C MET A 6 5.59 -2.22 8.89
N VAL A 7 4.39 -1.91 9.42
CA VAL A 7 3.95 -0.53 9.64
C VAL A 7 3.84 -0.27 11.14
N SER A 8 4.80 0.48 11.67
CA SER A 8 4.79 0.92 13.07
C SER A 8 3.53 1.75 13.34
N SER A 9 2.89 1.52 14.49
CA SER A 9 1.68 2.24 14.96
C SER A 9 0.38 1.94 14.20
N CYS A 10 0.36 0.95 13.31
CA CYS A 10 -0.87 0.58 12.60
C CYS A 10 -1.83 -0.18 13.54
N THR A 11 -3.03 0.38 13.77
CA THR A 11 -4.05 -0.20 14.65
C THR A 11 -4.94 -1.21 13.92
N TRP A 12 -4.35 -2.15 13.20
CA TRP A 12 -5.11 -3.17 12.50
C TRP A 12 -5.90 -4.01 13.50
N LYS A 13 -7.22 -4.08 13.32
CA LYS A 13 -8.08 -4.84 14.23
C LYS A 13 -7.90 -6.35 14.05
N TYR A 14 -7.51 -6.74 12.83
CA TYR A 14 -7.33 -8.13 12.43
C TYR A 14 -6.00 -8.30 11.69
N PRO A 15 -5.43 -9.52 11.68
CA PRO A 15 -4.26 -9.82 10.88
C PRO A 15 -4.56 -9.58 9.38
N GLN A 16 -3.75 -8.75 8.74
CA GLN A 16 -3.90 -8.42 7.34
C GLN A 16 -3.26 -9.49 6.47
N LYS A 17 -3.98 -9.87 5.41
CA LYS A 17 -3.57 -10.91 4.47
C LYS A 17 -3.98 -10.53 3.05
N ILE A 18 -3.16 -10.95 2.09
CA ILE A 18 -3.47 -10.91 0.66
C ILE A 18 -3.69 -12.36 0.23
N TYR A 19 -4.83 -12.61 -0.39
CA TYR A 19 -5.20 -13.92 -0.92
C TYR A 19 -5.16 -13.87 -2.45
N LEU A 20 -4.61 -14.92 -3.06
CA LEU A 20 -4.77 -15.17 -4.48
C LEU A 20 -5.95 -16.12 -4.69
N GLN A 21 -6.99 -15.61 -5.34
CA GLN A 21 -8.12 -16.41 -5.80
C GLN A 21 -7.85 -16.89 -7.23
N VAL A 22 -7.90 -18.20 -7.43
CA VAL A 22 -7.70 -18.86 -8.73
C VAL A 22 -8.96 -19.62 -9.10
N VAL A 23 -9.52 -19.34 -10.28
CA VAL A 23 -10.72 -20.02 -10.79
C VAL A 23 -10.37 -20.72 -12.10
N PHE A 24 -10.36 -22.06 -12.06
CA PHE A 24 -10.11 -22.89 -13.25
C PHE A 24 -11.41 -23.09 -14.05
N PRO A 25 -11.41 -22.81 -15.36
CA PRO A 25 -12.57 -23.06 -16.21
C PRO A 25 -12.74 -24.56 -16.43
N ILE A 26 -13.94 -25.08 -16.14
CA ILE A 26 -14.28 -26.48 -16.38
C ILE A 26 -14.68 -26.65 -17.85
N GLY A 27 -14.10 -27.64 -18.53
CA GLY A 27 -14.47 -28.00 -19.91
C GLY A 27 -13.87 -27.12 -21.02
N ARG A 28 -12.97 -26.17 -20.70
CA ARG A 28 -12.22 -25.37 -21.69
C ARG A 28 -10.73 -25.39 -21.38
N LYS A 29 -9.90 -25.59 -22.40
CA LYS A 29 -8.43 -25.43 -22.31
C LYS A 29 -8.07 -23.94 -22.31
N SER A 30 -8.45 -23.22 -21.27
CA SER A 30 -8.19 -21.79 -21.13
C SER A 30 -7.50 -21.51 -19.80
N ALA A 31 -6.67 -20.46 -19.77
CA ALA A 31 -5.96 -20.03 -18.56
C ALA A 31 -6.92 -19.78 -17.38
N PRO A 32 -6.48 -20.05 -16.14
CA PRO A 32 -7.28 -19.75 -14.96
C PRO A 32 -7.49 -18.24 -14.81
N ARG A 33 -8.63 -17.87 -14.22
CA ARG A 33 -8.87 -16.48 -13.82
C ARG A 33 -8.22 -16.23 -12.48
N LEU A 34 -7.37 -15.21 -12.42
CA LEU A 34 -6.63 -14.84 -11.22
C LEU A 34 -7.17 -13.53 -10.67
N LYS A 35 -7.32 -13.44 -9.35
CA LYS A 35 -7.73 -12.22 -8.66
C LYS A 35 -7.07 -12.14 -7.30
N LEU A 36 -6.59 -10.95 -6.93
CA LEU A 36 -6.17 -10.68 -5.57
C LEU A 36 -7.35 -10.23 -4.72
N VAL A 37 -7.37 -10.67 -3.47
CA VAL A 37 -8.34 -10.26 -2.46
C VAL A 37 -7.57 -9.84 -1.22
N SER A 38 -7.86 -8.66 -0.70
CA SER A 38 -7.25 -8.13 0.53
C SER A 38 -8.33 -7.75 1.53
N SER A 39 -7.93 -7.65 2.79
CA SER A 39 -8.68 -6.92 3.80
C SER A 39 -8.85 -5.44 3.41
N SER A 40 -9.96 -4.83 3.87
CA SER A 40 -10.28 -3.42 3.61
C SER A 40 -9.26 -2.47 4.22
N GLU A 41 -8.75 -2.78 5.42
CA GLU A 41 -7.72 -1.99 6.10
C GLU A 41 -6.38 -1.99 5.34
N LEU A 42 -6.03 -3.10 4.67
CA LEU A 42 -4.79 -3.20 3.87
C LEU A 42 -4.86 -2.36 2.59
N LYS A 43 -6.04 -2.12 2.04
CA LYS A 43 -6.22 -1.19 0.89
C LYS A 43 -5.73 0.22 1.22
N ALA A 44 -5.77 0.60 2.50
CA ALA A 44 -5.22 1.87 2.94
C ALA A 44 -3.69 1.88 2.88
N LEU A 45 -2.97 0.76 2.81
CA LEU A 45 -1.51 0.73 2.64
C LEU A 45 -1.14 0.53 1.17
N VAL A 46 -1.66 -0.54 0.56
CA VAL A 46 -1.43 -0.93 -0.84
C VAL A 46 -2.76 -1.22 -1.51
N SER A 47 -3.03 -0.55 -2.63
CA SER A 47 -4.15 -0.87 -3.49
C SER A 47 -3.82 -2.11 -4.32
N ILE A 48 -4.45 -3.24 -3.99
CA ILE A 48 -4.33 -4.47 -4.79
C ILE A 48 -5.06 -4.36 -6.14
N ASP A 49 -5.95 -3.39 -6.29
CA ASP A 49 -6.74 -3.19 -7.51
C ASP A 49 -5.83 -2.67 -8.66
N ASP A 50 -4.72 -2.01 -8.32
CA ASP A 50 -3.72 -1.51 -9.28
C ASP A 50 -2.61 -2.54 -9.59
N VAL A 51 -2.63 -3.69 -8.91
CA VAL A 51 -1.62 -4.74 -9.10
C VAL A 51 -1.93 -5.51 -10.38
N LYS A 52 -1.07 -5.32 -11.38
CA LYS A 52 -1.07 -6.16 -12.59
C LYS A 52 -0.53 -7.55 -12.24
N LEU A 53 -1.42 -8.53 -12.24
CA LEU A 53 -1.06 -9.93 -12.05
C LEU A 53 -0.22 -10.42 -13.25
N PRO A 54 0.88 -11.16 -13.01
CA PRO A 54 1.60 -11.85 -14.07
C PRO A 54 0.66 -12.75 -14.90
N SER A 55 0.92 -12.85 -16.19
CA SER A 55 0.11 -13.70 -17.07
C SER A 55 0.35 -15.18 -16.77
N TRP A 56 -0.72 -15.98 -16.78
CA TRP A 56 -0.62 -17.44 -16.67
C TRP A 56 -0.25 -18.02 -18.04
N LEU A 57 0.90 -18.69 -18.13
CA LEU A 57 1.39 -19.29 -19.37
C LEU A 57 0.78 -20.68 -19.60
N ASP A 58 0.67 -21.11 -20.85
CA ASP A 58 0.17 -22.46 -21.16
C ASP A 58 1.12 -23.52 -20.59
N GLY A 59 0.55 -24.56 -19.97
CA GLY A 59 1.30 -25.58 -19.23
C GLY A 59 1.90 -25.14 -17.89
N MET A 60 1.80 -23.87 -17.51
CA MET A 60 2.33 -23.37 -16.22
C MET A 60 1.53 -23.95 -15.05
N CYS A 61 2.25 -24.39 -14.01
CA CYS A 61 1.62 -24.85 -12.78
C CYS A 61 1.61 -23.76 -11.69
N MET A 62 0.77 -23.98 -10.68
CA MET A 62 0.66 -23.05 -9.54
C MET A 62 1.98 -22.88 -8.79
N ALA A 63 2.77 -23.96 -8.68
CA ALA A 63 4.05 -23.95 -7.97
C ALA A 63 5.11 -23.09 -8.67
N GLU A 64 5.03 -22.94 -10.00
CA GLU A 64 5.90 -22.04 -10.77
C GLU A 64 5.41 -20.59 -10.72
N TYR A 65 4.09 -20.40 -10.64
CA TYR A 65 3.48 -19.06 -10.66
C TYR A 65 3.64 -18.33 -9.31
N LEU A 66 3.44 -19.04 -8.20
CA LEU A 66 3.41 -18.46 -6.85
C LEU A 66 4.69 -17.71 -6.46
N PRO A 67 5.91 -18.26 -6.64
CA PRO A 67 7.13 -17.59 -6.19
C PRO A 67 7.33 -16.21 -6.85
N ASN A 68 7.08 -16.11 -8.16
CA ASN A 68 7.19 -14.86 -8.90
C ASN A 68 6.16 -13.83 -8.42
N LEU A 69 4.93 -14.27 -8.17
CA LEU A 69 3.89 -13.39 -7.64
C LEU A 69 4.23 -12.92 -6.23
N GLU A 70 4.68 -13.81 -5.35
CA GLU A 70 5.05 -13.48 -3.96
C GLU A 70 6.21 -12.49 -3.90
N GLU A 71 7.23 -12.66 -4.74
CA GLU A 71 8.34 -11.72 -4.83
C GLU A 71 7.87 -10.34 -5.30
N TYR A 72 7.09 -10.30 -6.38
CA TYR A 72 6.56 -9.06 -6.95
C TYR A 72 5.66 -8.31 -5.96
N LEU A 73 4.67 -8.99 -5.37
CA LEU A 73 3.81 -8.42 -4.33
C LEU A 73 4.62 -8.00 -3.12
N GLY A 74 5.59 -8.81 -2.70
CA GLY A 74 6.45 -8.51 -1.58
C GLY A 74 7.24 -7.23 -1.79
N LYS A 75 7.75 -7.01 -3.00
CA LYS A 75 8.43 -5.77 -3.38
C LYS A 75 7.48 -4.58 -3.30
N GLN A 76 6.29 -4.67 -3.92
CA GLN A 76 5.30 -3.59 -3.90
C GLN A 76 4.91 -3.18 -2.47
N VAL A 77 4.73 -4.15 -1.57
CA VAL A 77 4.41 -3.85 -0.18
C VAL A 77 5.59 -3.18 0.54
N ARG A 78 6.82 -3.68 0.36
CA ARG A 78 8.01 -3.04 0.95
C ARG A 78 8.19 -1.61 0.45
N ASP A 79 8.02 -1.39 -0.85
CA ASP A 79 8.13 -0.06 -1.46
C ASP A 79 7.05 0.87 -0.87
N ALA A 80 5.80 0.43 -0.77
CA ALA A 80 4.71 1.20 -0.17
C ALA A 80 4.94 1.55 1.31
N VAL A 81 5.51 0.63 2.08
CA VAL A 81 5.91 0.86 3.48
C VAL A 81 7.04 1.88 3.56
N SER A 82 8.08 1.75 2.73
CA SER A 82 9.20 2.71 2.70
C SER A 82 8.75 4.14 2.38
N LEU A 83 7.71 4.29 1.54
CA LEU A 83 7.14 5.59 1.22
C LEU A 83 6.45 6.27 2.43
N ILE A 84 6.07 5.53 3.47
CA ILE A 84 5.57 6.13 4.71
C ILE A 84 6.69 6.95 5.36
N ASP A 85 7.88 6.38 5.49
CA ASP A 85 9.02 7.07 6.08
C ASP A 85 9.44 8.27 5.22
N VAL A 86 9.47 8.12 3.90
CA VAL A 86 9.76 9.25 3.00
C VAL A 86 8.78 10.41 3.21
N ARG A 87 7.47 10.11 3.29
CA ARG A 87 6.44 11.13 3.56
C ARG A 87 6.60 11.76 4.95
N ARG A 88 6.95 10.96 5.96
CA ARG A 88 7.21 11.46 7.31
C ARG A 88 8.37 12.46 7.32
N HIS A 89 9.51 12.08 6.76
CA HIS A 89 10.68 12.96 6.67
C HIS A 89 10.39 14.23 5.88
N PHE A 90 9.58 14.13 4.81
CA PHE A 90 9.14 15.31 4.06
C PHE A 90 8.32 16.28 4.92
N ILE A 91 7.32 15.78 5.66
CA ILE A 91 6.49 16.59 6.57
C ILE A 91 7.34 17.22 7.68
N GLU A 92 8.28 16.46 8.24
CA GLU A 92 9.18 16.94 9.29
C GLU A 92 10.13 18.03 8.77
N ALA A 93 10.64 17.91 7.54
CA ALA A 93 11.47 18.92 6.92
C ALA A 93 10.70 20.24 6.67
N LEU A 94 9.41 20.15 6.34
CA LEU A 94 8.55 21.34 6.19
C LEU A 94 8.33 22.08 7.51
N ALA A 95 8.43 21.38 8.66
CA ALA A 95 8.23 22.00 9.96
C ALA A 95 9.27 23.08 10.27
N CYS A 96 10.48 23.00 9.68
CA CYS A 96 11.49 24.05 9.78
C CYS A 96 11.03 25.39 9.17
N GLN A 97 10.14 25.36 8.18
CA GLN A 97 9.65 26.56 7.47
C GLN A 97 8.26 26.98 7.92
N LEU A 98 7.37 26.02 8.16
CA LEU A 98 5.95 26.25 8.42
C LEU A 98 5.55 26.03 9.88
N GLY A 99 6.50 25.64 10.74
CA GLY A 99 6.22 25.24 12.11
C GLY A 99 5.50 23.88 12.19
N ARG A 100 4.93 23.57 13.35
CA ARG A 100 4.29 22.27 13.59
C ARG A 100 2.98 22.15 12.78
N PRO A 101 2.72 21.00 12.13
CA PRO A 101 1.41 20.74 11.53
C PRO A 101 0.28 20.84 12.57
N VAL A 102 -0.84 21.44 12.19
CA VAL A 102 -2.07 21.50 12.99
C VAL A 102 -2.81 20.17 12.92
N GLU A 103 -2.77 19.51 11.76
CA GLU A 103 -3.32 18.18 11.53
C GLU A 103 -2.29 17.38 10.72
N ALA A 104 -2.09 16.10 11.04
CA ALA A 104 -1.29 15.20 10.22
C ALA A 104 -1.83 13.78 10.35
N ASP A 105 -1.77 13.03 9.25
CA ASP A 105 -2.03 11.58 9.26
C ASP A 105 -0.96 10.87 10.09
N PRO A 106 -1.33 10.27 11.24
CA PRO A 106 -0.36 9.73 12.19
C PRO A 106 0.26 8.41 11.76
N VAL A 107 -0.32 7.70 10.77
CA VAL A 107 0.11 6.35 10.39
C VAL A 107 0.75 6.36 9.01
N PHE A 108 0.03 6.84 7.98
CA PHE A 108 0.53 6.76 6.60
C PHE A 108 1.16 8.06 6.11
N CYS A 109 1.07 9.13 6.91
CA CYS A 109 1.65 10.43 6.59
C CYS A 109 1.19 10.98 5.23
N ARG A 110 -0.06 10.72 4.82
CA ARG A 110 -0.58 11.13 3.51
C ARG A 110 -1.10 12.55 3.44
N LYS A 111 -1.36 13.15 4.59
CA LYS A 111 -1.91 14.49 4.72
C LYS A 111 -1.24 15.19 5.89
N ALA A 112 -0.95 16.47 5.71
CA ALA A 112 -0.53 17.37 6.78
C ALA A 112 -1.05 18.77 6.46
N THR A 113 -1.61 19.44 7.47
CA THR A 113 -2.10 20.81 7.36
C THR A 113 -1.24 21.73 8.21
N PHE A 114 -0.71 22.80 7.62
CA PHE A 114 0.10 23.80 8.30
C PHE A 114 -0.62 25.15 8.32
N LEU A 115 -0.37 25.91 9.38
CA LEU A 115 -0.81 27.30 9.49
C LEU A 115 0.33 28.20 9.02
N SER A 116 0.09 29.02 8.02
CA SER A 116 1.08 29.97 7.50
C SER A 116 0.52 31.39 7.49
N THR A 117 1.39 32.38 7.60
CA THR A 117 1.01 33.80 7.59
C THR A 117 1.81 34.56 6.53
N SER A 118 1.14 35.48 5.84
CA SER A 118 1.77 36.42 4.92
C SER A 118 1.19 37.81 5.16
N GLY A 119 1.95 38.67 5.85
CA GLY A 119 1.45 39.94 6.36
C GLY A 119 0.35 39.73 7.40
N VAL A 120 -0.81 40.35 7.20
CA VAL A 120 -1.99 40.19 8.07
C VAL A 120 -2.87 38.98 7.71
N PHE A 121 -2.55 38.29 6.61
CA PHE A 121 -3.34 37.17 6.13
C PHE A 121 -2.83 35.86 6.68
N THR A 122 -3.76 34.98 7.08
CA THR A 122 -3.48 33.64 7.58
C THR A 122 -4.08 32.61 6.62
N PHE A 123 -3.31 31.57 6.31
CA PHE A 123 -3.65 30.53 5.36
C PHE A 123 -3.47 29.15 5.97
N LEU A 124 -4.31 28.20 5.54
CA LEU A 124 -4.08 26.78 5.77
C LEU A 124 -3.48 26.17 4.51
N VAL A 125 -2.27 25.63 4.63
CA VAL A 125 -1.57 24.91 3.57
C VAL A 125 -1.80 23.42 3.81
N LYS A 126 -2.33 22.70 2.83
CA LYS A 126 -2.73 21.28 2.92
C LYS A 126 -2.02 20.43 1.88
#